data_AF-A0A5N5GDQ8-F1
#
_entry.id   AF-A0A5N5GDQ8-F1
#
_cell.length_a   1.000
_cell.length_b   1.000
_cell.length_c   1.000
_cell.angle_alpha   90.00
_cell.angle_beta   90.00
_cell.angle_gamma   90.00
#
_symmetry.space_group_name_H-M   'P 1'
#
loop_
_entity.id
_entity.type
_entity.pdbx_description
1 polymer ?
#
loop_
_entity_poly.entity_id
_entity_poly.type
_entity_poly.pdbx_seq_one_letter_code
_entity_poly.pdbx_strand_id
1 'polypeptide(L)' 'MMGTLPSAYLKWVSKNLRARNFEGWVKLADQVLDDVVYRDLIEWELAENVLNGNQRKTDPASDIVSSTELWRLQTHQEP' A
#
# COMPACT_ATOMS: atom_id res chain seq x y z
N MET A 1 -6.95 6.74 -8.58
CA MET A 1 -8.13 6.40 -7.76
C MET A 1 -7.64 5.88 -6.43
N MET A 2 -8.02 6.47 -5.29
CA MET A 2 -7.48 6.08 -3.97
C MET A 2 -8.13 4.79 -3.43
N GLY A 3 -9.33 4.45 -3.93
CA GLY A 3 -10.08 3.24 -3.55
C GLY A 3 -9.55 1.92 -4.14
N THR A 4 -8.48 1.94 -4.94
CA THR A 4 -7.81 0.72 -5.44
C THR A 4 -6.50 0.43 -4.70
N LEU A 5 -6.13 1.26 -3.73
CA LEU A 5 -4.91 1.05 -2.95
C LEU A 5 -5.15 -0.02 -1.88
N PRO A 6 -4.13 -0.83 -1.53
CA PRO A 6 -4.23 -1.78 -0.43
C PRO A 6 -4.50 -1.09 0.91
N SER A 7 -5.24 -1.73 1.81
CA SER A 7 -5.61 -1.12 3.09
C SER A 7 -4.39 -0.83 3.97
N ALA A 8 -3.34 -1.64 3.84
CA ALA A 8 -2.06 -1.43 4.53
C ALA A 8 -1.40 -0.10 4.11
N TYR A 9 -1.47 0.25 2.83
CA TYR A 9 -0.89 1.48 2.32
C TYR A 9 -1.67 2.71 2.79
N LEU A 10 -3.00 2.67 2.77
CA LEU A 10 -3.82 3.77 3.31
C LEU A 10 -3.60 3.97 4.81
N LYS A 11 -3.49 2.88 5.59
CA LYS A 11 -3.13 2.93 7.02
C LYS A 11 -1.74 3.54 7.23
N TRP A 12 -0.78 3.23 6.35
CA TRP A 12 0.55 3.82 6.41
C TRP A 12 0.50 5.33 6.10
N VAL A 13 -0.25 5.73 5.08
CA VAL A 13 -0.46 7.14 4.70
C VAL A 13 -1.08 7.93 5.85
N SER A 14 -2.17 7.42 6.43
CA SER A 14 -2.83 8.05 7.58
C SER A 14 -1.88 8.26 8.77
N LYS A 15 -1.01 7.27 9.06
CA LYS A 15 -0.10 7.32 10.20
C LYS A 15 1.16 8.16 9.99
N ASN A 16 1.77 8.10 8.80
CA ASN A 16 3.14 8.58 8.57
C ASN A 16 3.21 9.89 7.77
N LEU A 17 2.15 10.27 7.06
CA LEU A 17 2.17 11.42 6.16
C LEU A 17 1.87 12.75 6.90
N ARG A 18 2.70 13.09 7.91
CA ARG A 18 2.51 14.29 8.76
C ARG A 18 3.12 15.58 8.20
N ALA A 19 3.40 15.63 6.91
CA ALA A 19 3.94 16.83 6.27
C ALA A 19 2.80 17.76 5.80
N ARG A 20 2.93 19.07 6.08
CA ARG A 20 1.93 20.12 5.81
C ARG A 20 1.35 20.10 4.39
N ASN A 21 2.15 19.65 3.41
CA ASN A 21 1.76 19.61 2.00
C ASN A 21 0.88 18.39 1.65
N PHE A 22 0.79 17.41 2.55
CA PHE A 22 0.10 16.14 2.32
C PHE A 22 -1.08 15.90 3.26
N GLU A 23 -1.48 16.91 4.03
CA GLU A 23 -2.62 16.81 4.95
C GLU A 23 -3.94 16.43 4.22
N GLY A 24 -4.10 16.87 2.97
CA GLY A 24 -5.23 16.47 2.12
C GLY A 24 -5.26 14.97 1.84
N TRP A 25 -4.10 14.33 1.68
CA TRP A 25 -3.99 12.89 1.45
C TRP A 25 -4.28 12.09 2.72
N VAL A 26 -3.88 12.59 3.89
CA VAL A 26 -4.25 11.99 5.19
C VAL A 26 -5.76 11.99 5.36
N LYS A 27 -6.41 13.13 5.15
CA LYS A 27 -7.88 13.26 5.27
C LYS A 27 -8.62 12.34 4.30
N LEU A 28 -8.14 12.20 3.06
CA LEU A 28 -8.74 11.29 2.09
C LEU A 28 -8.51 9.82 2.45
N ALA A 29 -7.33 9.45 2.95
CA ALA A 29 -7.07 8.10 3.41
C ALA A 29 -7.96 7.72 4.60
N ASP A 30 -8.17 8.63 5.55
CA ASP A 30 -9.06 8.42 6.68
C ASP A 30 -10.53 8.26 6.22
N GLN A 31 -10.98 9.10 5.28
CA GLN A 31 -12.34 9.00 4.71
C GLN A 31 -12.56 7.68 3.97
N VAL A 32 -11.59 7.25 3.16
CA VAL A 32 -11.69 5.99 2.41
C VAL A 32 -11.66 4.79 3.36
N LEU A 33 -10.88 4.84 4.44
CA LEU A 33 -10.85 3.78 5.44
C LEU A 33 -12.16 3.65 6.24
N ASP A 34 -12.94 4.72 6.35
CA ASP A 34 -14.26 4.74 7.01
C ASP A 34 -15.41 4.38 6.04
N ASP A 35 -15.15 4.38 4.73
CA ASP A 35 -16.16 4.10 3.71
C ASP A 35 -16.64 2.63 3.75
N VAL A 36 -17.96 2.45 3.72
CA VAL A 36 -18.61 1.13 3.82
C VAL A 36 -18.25 0.22 2.64
N VAL A 37 -18.12 0.78 1.42
CA VAL A 37 -17.76 0.01 0.22
C VAL A 37 -16.31 -0.41 0.29
N TYR A 38 -15.44 0.45 0.82
CA TYR A 38 -14.03 0.13 0.98
C TYR A 38 -13.81 -0.95 2.05
N ARG A 39 -14.69 -1.03 3.05
CA ARG A 39 -14.66 -2.09 4.07
C ARG A 39 -14.81 -3.49 3.47
N ASP A 40 -15.67 -3.66 2.47
CA ASP A 40 -15.80 -4.94 1.77
C ASP A 40 -14.47 -5.32 1.08
N LEU A 41 -13.75 -4.34 0.53
CA LEU A 41 -12.45 -4.55 -0.09
C LEU A 41 -11.38 -4.99 0.93
N ILE A 42 -11.45 -4.48 2.17
CA ILE A 42 -10.58 -4.93 3.27
C ILE A 42 -10.88 -6.39 3.64
N GLU A 43 -12.15 -6.78 3.71
CA GLU A 43 -12.55 -8.17 3.98
C GLU A 43 -12.09 -9.11 2.86
N TRP A 44 -12.18 -8.67 1.61
CA TRP A 44 -11.63 -9.41 0.46
C TRP A 44 -10.10 -9.53 0.51
N GLU A 45 -9.38 -8.47 0.87
CA GLU A 45 -7.93 -8.48 1.06
C GLU A 45 -7.52 -9.47 2.18
N LEU A 46 -8.29 -9.50 3.27
CA LEU A 46 -8.08 -10.44 4.38
C LEU A 46 -8.29 -11.88 3.94
N ALA A 47 -9.39 -12.16 3.24
CA ALA A 47 -9.68 -13.48 2.70
C ALA A 47 -8.59 -13.94 1.72
N GLU A 48 -8.13 -13.06 0.83
CA GLU A 48 -7.04 -13.33 -0.10
C GLU A 48 -5.73 -13.67 0.65
N ASN A 49 -5.41 -12.94 1.72
CA ASN A 49 -4.20 -13.18 2.51
C ASN A 49 -4.24 -14.52 3.26
N VAL A 50 -5.42 -14.91 3.77
CA VAL A 50 -5.64 -16.21 4.40
C VAL A 50 -5.50 -17.35 3.38
N LEU A 51 -6.11 -17.20 2.20
CA LEU A 51 -6.06 -18.21 1.14
C LEU A 51 -4.66 -18.38 0.54
N ASN A 52 -3.92 -17.29 0.39
CA ASN A 52 -2.53 -17.31 -0.09
C ASN A 52 -1.51 -17.62 1.01
N GLY A 53 -1.96 -17.99 2.21
CA GLY A 53 -1.11 -18.62 3.23
C GLY A 53 0.08 -17.78 3.67
N ASN A 54 -0.11 -16.48 3.95
CA ASN A 54 0.92 -15.65 4.59
C ASN A 54 2.16 -15.34 3.71
N GLN A 55 2.06 -15.34 2.37
CA GLN A 55 3.16 -14.87 1.52
C GLN A 55 3.38 -13.35 1.55
N ARG A 56 2.41 -12.58 2.03
CA ARG A 56 2.50 -11.12 2.15
C ARG A 56 2.60 -10.70 3.61
N LYS A 57 3.70 -11.07 4.27
CA LYS A 57 4.26 -10.16 5.28
C LYS A 57 4.86 -9.00 4.49
N THR A 58 4.01 -8.13 3.96
CA THR A 58 4.42 -6.88 3.35
C THR A 58 4.90 -5.98 4.47
N ASP A 59 6.16 -6.17 4.86
CA ASP A 59 6.92 -5.07 5.41
C ASP A 59 6.81 -3.95 4.37
N PRO A 60 6.25 -2.77 4.69
CA PRO A 60 6.16 -1.67 3.73
C PRO A 60 7.55 -1.21 3.24
N ALA A 61 8.62 -1.65 3.91
CA ALA A 61 10.00 -1.50 3.46
C ALA A 61 10.41 -2.49 2.34
N SER A 62 9.82 -3.69 2.31
CA SER A 62 10.13 -4.76 1.35
C SER A 62 9.64 -4.42 -0.06
N ASP A 63 8.44 -3.85 -0.20
CA ASP A 63 7.87 -3.53 -1.52
C ASP A 63 8.58 -2.32 -2.18
N ILE A 64 9.08 -1.39 -1.36
CA ILE A 64 9.90 -0.26 -1.83
C ILE A 64 11.28 -0.75 -2.26
N VAL A 65 11.89 -1.70 -1.54
CA VAL A 65 13.15 -2.35 -1.94
C VAL A 65 12.96 -3.13 -3.24
N SER A 66 11.90 -3.92 -3.38
CA SER A 66 11.65 -4.69 -4.60
C SER A 66 11.47 -3.79 -5.84
N SER A 67 10.74 -2.67 -5.70
CA SER A 67 10.58 -1.70 -6.79
C SER A 67 11.84 -0.87 -7.09
N THR A 68 12.74 -0.67 -6.11
CA THR A 68 14.00 0.09 -6.30
C THR A 68 15.16 -0.79 -6.76
N GLU A 69 15.13 -2.11 -6.50
CA GLU A 69 16.13 -3.06 -6.98
C GLU A 69 15.87 -3.54 -8.41
N LEU A 70 14.63 -3.52 -8.89
CA LEU A 70 14.31 -3.86 -10.29
C LEU A 70 14.94 -2.90 -11.32
N TRP A 71 15.05 -1.60 -10.99
CA TRP A 71 15.73 -0.63 -11.87
C TRP A 71 17.26 -0.77 -11.87
N ARG A 72 17.84 -1.44 -10.87
CA ARG A 72 19.29 -1.69 -10.81
C ARG A 72 19.71 -2.88 -11.66
N LEU A 73 18.84 -3.88 -11.81
CA LEU A 73 19.09 -5.03 -12.70
C LEU A 73 18.95 -4.65 -14.19
N GLN A 74 18.18 -3.61 -14.51
CA GLN A 74 18.00 -3.12 -15.88
C GLN A 74 19.19 -2.30 -16.40
N THR A 75 20.00 -1.68 -15.52
CA THR A 75 21.07 -0.73 -15.92
C THR A 75 22.47 -1.34 -15.95
N HIS A 76 22.61 -2.65 -15.74
CA HIS A 76 23.89 -3.37 -15.81
C HIS A 76 23.98 -4.40 -16.92
N GLN A 77 23.08 -4.32 -17.90
CA GLN A 77 23.28 -5.01 -19.16
C GLN A 77 23.67 -3.99 -20.23
N GLU A 78 24.98 -3.94 -20.49
CA GLU A 78 25.62 -4.05 -21.81
C GLU A 78 27.00 -3.34 -21.79
N PRO A 79 27.96 -3.75 -22.65
CA PRO A 79 27.87 -4.79 -23.69
C PRO A 79 28.59 -6.10 -23.36
#